data_AF-A0A6B0UY27-F1
#
_entry.id   AF-A0A6B0UY27-F1
#
_cell.length_a   1.000
_cell.length_b   1.000
_cell.length_c   1.000
_cell.angle_alpha   90.00
_cell.angle_beta   90.00
_cell.angle_gamma   90.00
#
_symmetry.space_group_name_H-M   'P 1'
#
loop_
_entity.id
_entity.type
_entity.pdbx_description
1 polymer ?
#
loop_
_entity_poly.entity_id
_entity_poly.type
_entity_poly.pdbx_seq_one_letter_code
_entity_poly.pdbx_strand_id
1 'polypeptide(L)'
;MMKNGRRIADMLLFPLTTAEEGISLLVGSDHLWRVNGDQVLHCKENQKLVTISTIFGWNFQGPVSNYSSLKGSASSMVCVLRTECSTKEEVGDILLRFWELESIGISDQPSNNIAEQNELLNEFNRTIPKVNGRYEVDLPFRVGAGELKDNHTLALKRLESLKKR
;
A
#
# COMPACT_ATOMS: atom_id res chain seq x y z
N MET A 1 20.02 -5.87 16.15
CA MET A 1 19.55 -7.27 16.19
C MET A 1 19.32 -7.65 17.65
N MET A 2 18.08 -7.81 18.08
CA MET A 2 17.79 -8.32 19.43
C MET A 2 18.11 -9.82 19.46
N LYS A 3 18.78 -10.29 20.52
CA LYS A 3 19.49 -11.58 20.55
C LYS A 3 18.63 -12.84 20.45
N ASN A 4 17.29 -12.75 20.48
CA ASN A 4 16.41 -13.91 20.68
C ASN A 4 15.23 -14.00 19.69
N GLY A 5 15.32 -13.45 18.47
CA GLY A 5 14.27 -13.59 17.45
C GLY A 5 12.93 -12.87 17.74
N ARG A 6 12.75 -12.32 18.95
CA ARG A 6 11.58 -11.50 19.32
C ARG A 6 11.61 -10.17 18.59
N ARG A 7 10.51 -9.84 17.93
CA ARG A 7 10.26 -8.54 17.31
C ARG A 7 9.81 -7.56 18.40
N ILE A 8 10.01 -6.27 18.17
CA ILE A 8 9.64 -5.21 19.14
C ILE A 8 8.15 -5.26 19.46
N ALA A 9 7.31 -5.64 18.49
CA ALA A 9 5.87 -5.84 18.68
C ALA A 9 5.54 -6.93 19.73
N ASP A 10 6.36 -7.98 19.81
CA ASP A 10 6.14 -9.11 20.73
C ASP A 10 6.37 -8.73 22.20
N MET A 11 7.15 -7.66 22.46
CA MET A 11 7.38 -7.12 23.81
C MET A 11 6.28 -6.17 24.28
N LEU A 12 5.41 -5.72 23.40
CA LEU A 12 4.32 -4.77 23.69
C LEU A 12 2.95 -5.42 23.85
N LEU A 13 2.89 -6.75 23.70
CA LEU A 13 1.68 -7.52 23.94
C LEU A 13 1.34 -7.53 25.44
N PHE A 14 0.05 -7.45 25.75
CA PHE A 14 -0.43 -7.65 27.12
C PHE A 14 0.05 -9.01 27.64
N PRO A 15 0.39 -9.14 28.94
CA PRO A 15 0.76 -10.43 29.51
C PRO A 15 -0.34 -11.46 29.19
N LEU A 16 0.06 -12.62 28.64
CA LEU A 16 -0.78 -13.71 28.10
C LEU A 16 -1.27 -13.59 26.64
N THR A 17 -0.98 -12.53 25.90
CA THR A 17 -1.26 -12.54 24.45
C THR A 17 -0.08 -13.15 23.69
N THR A 18 -0.33 -14.19 22.89
CA THR A 18 0.65 -14.76 21.96
C THR A 18 0.60 -13.98 20.65
N ALA A 19 1.71 -13.37 20.23
CA ALA A 19 1.85 -12.86 18.87
C ALA A 19 1.91 -14.06 17.92
N GLU A 20 0.88 -14.24 17.10
CA GLU A 20 1.00 -15.08 15.92
C GLU A 20 1.74 -14.30 14.83
N GLU A 21 2.61 -14.99 14.10
CA GLU A 21 3.36 -14.37 13.01
C GLU A 21 2.42 -14.14 11.82
N GLY A 22 2.12 -12.88 11.50
CA GLY A 22 1.24 -12.55 10.38
C GLY A 22 0.58 -11.18 10.50
N ILE A 23 -0.35 -10.90 9.58
CA ILE A 23 -1.20 -9.71 9.62
C ILE A 23 -2.45 -10.05 10.44
N SER A 24 -2.58 -9.46 11.62
CA SER A 24 -3.77 -9.66 12.47
C SER A 24 -4.98 -8.83 12.01
N LEU A 25 -4.74 -7.71 11.33
CA LEU A 25 -5.77 -6.81 10.84
C LEU A 25 -5.28 -6.11 9.56
N LEU A 26 -6.06 -6.22 8.48
CA LEU A 26 -5.84 -5.50 7.22
C LEU A 26 -6.99 -4.50 7.04
N VAL A 27 -6.65 -3.21 6.86
CA VAL A 27 -7.63 -2.14 6.65
C VAL A 27 -7.47 -1.60 5.24
N GLY A 28 -8.55 -1.63 4.46
CA GLY A 28 -8.57 -1.03 3.12
C GLY A 28 -8.37 0.48 3.16
N SER A 29 -7.69 1.02 2.14
CA SER A 29 -7.42 2.47 2.04
C SER A 29 -8.71 3.30 1.97
N ASP A 30 -9.77 2.75 1.38
CA ASP A 30 -11.12 3.30 1.33
C ASP A 30 -11.81 3.36 2.71
N HIS A 31 -11.30 2.65 3.70
CA HIS A 31 -11.76 2.67 5.09
C HIS A 31 -10.85 3.46 6.03
N LEU A 32 -9.72 3.98 5.55
CA LEU A 32 -8.74 4.70 6.38
C LEU A 32 -9.38 5.84 7.17
N TRP A 33 -10.21 6.65 6.51
CA TRP A 33 -10.89 7.79 7.15
C TRP A 33 -12.03 7.38 8.08
N ARG A 34 -12.50 6.14 8.03
CA ARG A 34 -13.48 5.61 9.00
C ARG A 34 -12.80 5.13 10.29
N VAL A 35 -11.51 4.81 10.21
CA VAL A 35 -10.69 4.34 11.33
C VAL A 35 -10.03 5.51 12.05
N ASN A 36 -9.63 6.55 11.32
CA ASN A 36 -9.08 7.77 11.90
C ASN A 36 -10.16 8.53 12.69
N GLY A 37 -9.79 9.00 13.86
CA GLY A 37 -10.56 9.96 14.65
C GLY A 37 -10.17 11.39 14.29
N ASP A 38 -10.75 12.34 15.03
CA ASP A 38 -10.69 13.76 14.68
C ASP A 38 -9.46 14.49 15.23
N GLN A 39 -8.61 13.83 16.03
CA GLN A 39 -7.50 14.48 16.72
C GLN A 39 -6.16 14.19 16.04
N VAL A 40 -5.44 15.26 15.71
CA VAL A 40 -4.08 15.21 15.19
C VAL A 40 -3.19 16.08 16.08
N LEU A 41 -2.12 15.48 16.60
CA LEU A 41 -1.13 16.14 17.44
C LEU A 41 0.21 16.15 16.72
N HIS A 42 0.85 17.33 16.66
CA HIS A 42 2.19 17.45 16.11
C HIS A 42 3.22 17.31 17.22
N CYS A 43 4.26 16.50 16.98
CA CYS A 43 5.37 16.40 17.92
C CYS A 43 6.14 17.74 17.94
N LYS A 44 6.23 18.36 19.12
CA LYS A 44 6.91 19.65 19.29
C LYS A 44 8.40 19.56 18.91
N GLU A 45 9.03 18.44 19.23
CA GLU A 45 10.47 18.19 19.02
C GLU A 45 10.80 17.68 17.61
N ASN A 46 9.82 17.07 16.92
CA ASN A 46 9.97 16.59 15.55
C ASN A 46 8.72 16.93 14.73
N GLN A 47 8.75 18.05 14.02
CA GLN A 47 7.63 18.52 13.19
C GLN A 47 7.22 17.57 12.06
N LYS A 48 8.08 16.59 11.72
CA LYS A 48 7.77 15.55 10.73
C LYS A 48 7.03 14.36 11.32
N LEU A 49 6.94 14.27 12.66
CA LEU A 49 6.21 13.22 13.36
C LEU A 49 4.87 13.77 13.86
N VAL A 50 3.79 13.07 13.52
CA VAL A 50 2.43 13.39 13.94
C VAL A 50 1.81 12.18 14.63
N THR A 51 0.91 12.45 15.58
CA THR A 51 0.10 11.43 16.23
C THR A 51 -1.35 11.66 15.85
N ILE A 52 -2.03 10.63 15.35
CA ILE A 52 -3.42 10.67 14.91
C ILE A 52 -4.22 9.73 15.83
N SER A 53 -5.35 10.21 16.35
CA SER A 53 -6.27 9.32 17.08
C SER A 53 -6.95 8.38 16.09
N THR A 54 -7.17 7.13 16.48
CA THR A 54 -7.93 6.15 15.70
C THR A 54 -8.86 5.38 16.63
N ILE A 55 -9.80 4.61 16.08
CA ILE A 55 -10.65 3.69 16.87
C ILE A 55 -9.85 2.63 17.64
N PHE A 56 -8.60 2.38 17.26
CA PHE A 56 -7.68 1.45 17.93
C PHE A 56 -6.75 2.14 18.93
N GLY A 57 -6.90 3.45 19.16
CA GLY A 57 -6.02 4.26 19.97
C GLY A 57 -5.11 5.18 19.14
N TRP A 58 -4.06 5.71 19.76
CA TRP A 58 -3.17 6.68 19.14
C TRP A 58 -2.15 6.02 18.21
N ASN A 59 -2.03 6.53 16.99
CA ASN A 59 -1.08 6.09 15.97
C ASN A 59 -0.04 7.18 15.70
N PHE A 60 1.24 6.82 15.60
CA PHE A 60 2.33 7.74 15.25
C PHE A 60 2.75 7.56 13.78
N GLN A 61 2.79 8.66 13.04
CA GLN A 61 3.14 8.68 11.61
C GLN A 61 4.23 9.70 11.33
N GLY A 62 5.15 9.33 10.43
CA GLY A 62 6.19 10.22 9.95
C GLY A 62 7.61 9.70 10.18
N PRO A 63 8.61 10.32 9.54
CA PRO A 63 9.99 9.88 9.64
C PRO A 63 10.54 10.11 11.05
N VAL A 64 11.11 9.04 11.60
CA VAL A 64 11.92 9.06 12.83
C VAL A 64 13.39 9.00 12.45
N SER A 65 14.25 9.74 13.16
CA SER A 65 15.69 9.60 12.98
C SER A 65 16.15 8.31 13.65
N ASN A 66 17.18 7.66 13.11
CA ASN A 66 17.75 6.44 13.69
C ASN A 66 18.32 6.63 15.12
N TYR A 67 18.31 7.86 15.64
CA TYR A 67 18.86 8.26 16.93
C TYR A 67 17.80 8.78 17.92
N SER A 68 16.52 8.83 17.54
CA SER A 68 15.47 9.29 18.45
C SER A 68 15.07 8.17 19.40
N SER A 69 15.52 8.28 20.66
CA SER A 69 14.97 7.49 21.77
C SER A 69 13.68 8.16 22.25
N LEU A 70 12.54 7.47 22.09
CA LEU A 70 11.31 7.87 22.77
C LEU A 70 11.53 7.67 24.27
N LYS A 71 11.65 8.77 25.04
CA LYS A 71 11.73 8.70 26.50
C LYS A 71 10.32 8.71 27.08
N GLY A 72 9.91 7.57 27.64
CA GLY A 72 8.65 7.41 28.37
C GLY A 72 8.11 5.99 28.26
N SER A 73 7.56 5.46 29.36
CA SER A 73 6.76 4.22 29.34
C SER A 73 5.44 4.49 28.62
N ALA A 74 5.46 4.46 27.30
CA ALA A 74 4.26 4.35 26.48
C ALA A 74 4.40 3.06 25.67
N SER A 75 3.41 2.18 25.78
CA SER A 75 3.21 1.05 24.86
C SER A 75 2.78 1.57 23.50
N SER A 76 3.69 2.30 22.83
CA SER A 76 3.46 2.93 21.55
C SER A 76 3.80 1.94 20.44
N MET A 77 2.79 1.49 19.69
CA MET A 77 3.03 0.77 18.44
C MET A 77 3.62 1.74 17.42
N VAL A 78 4.92 1.62 17.15
CA VAL A 78 5.56 2.31 16.04
C VAL A 78 5.57 1.36 14.84
N CYS A 79 4.76 1.66 13.82
CA CYS A 79 4.87 0.97 12.54
C CYS A 79 6.08 1.57 11.79
N VAL A 80 7.24 0.92 11.92
CA VAL A 80 8.43 1.29 11.15
C VAL A 80 8.37 0.56 9.82
N LEU A 81 8.00 1.25 8.74
CA LEU A 81 8.23 0.76 7.40
C LEU A 81 9.73 0.86 7.11
N ARG A 82 10.47 -0.21 7.44
CA ARG A 82 11.90 -0.28 7.21
C ARG A 82 12.14 -0.66 5.75
N THR A 83 12.22 0.32 4.86
CA THR A 83 12.64 0.12 3.47
C THR A 83 14.17 0.00 3.42
N GLU A 84 14.72 -1.02 4.08
CA GLU A 84 16.11 -1.40 3.91
C GLU A 84 16.13 -2.73 3.17
N CYS A 85 16.54 -2.71 1.90
CA CYS A 85 16.79 -3.93 1.11
C CYS A 85 18.12 -4.53 1.57
N SER A 86 18.12 -5.08 2.78
CA SER A 86 19.29 -5.71 3.38
C SER A 86 19.13 -7.21 3.26
N THR A 87 19.96 -7.80 2.40
CA THR A 87 20.12 -9.24 2.13
C THR A 87 19.35 -9.79 0.93
N LYS A 88 19.88 -10.91 0.42
CA LYS A 88 19.62 -11.61 -0.83
C LYS A 88 18.21 -12.23 -0.92
N GLU A 89 17.18 -11.54 -0.44
CA GLU A 89 15.81 -11.85 -0.86
C GLU A 89 15.70 -11.37 -2.31
N GLU A 90 15.35 -12.27 -3.22
CA GLU A 90 15.14 -11.87 -4.62
C GLU A 90 14.04 -10.81 -4.60
N VAL A 91 14.33 -9.63 -5.15
CA VAL A 91 13.39 -8.50 -5.23
C VAL A 91 12.01 -8.96 -5.73
N GLY A 92 11.97 -10.03 -6.52
CA GLY A 92 10.76 -10.73 -6.95
C GLY A 92 9.85 -11.18 -5.81
N ASP A 93 10.36 -11.82 -4.76
CA ASP A 93 9.54 -12.33 -3.65
C ASP A 93 8.88 -11.21 -2.84
N ILE A 94 9.61 -10.11 -2.64
CA ILE A 94 9.10 -8.92 -1.95
C ILE A 94 7.99 -8.27 -2.80
N LEU A 95 8.22 -8.14 -4.11
CA LEU A 95 7.24 -7.59 -5.03
C LEU A 95 6.01 -8.48 -5.13
N LEU A 96 6.19 -9.81 -5.18
CA LEU A 96 5.09 -10.76 -5.22
C LEU A 96 4.20 -10.59 -3.99
N ARG A 97 4.78 -10.62 -2.78
CA ARG A 97 4.03 -10.42 -1.54
C ARG A 97 3.34 -9.05 -1.48
N PHE A 98 3.96 -8.01 -2.03
CA PHE A 98 3.35 -6.69 -2.12
C PHE A 98 2.09 -6.71 -2.98
N TRP A 99 2.17 -7.25 -4.19
CA TRP A 99 1.03 -7.33 -5.11
C TRP A 99 -0.05 -8.29 -4.62
N GLU A 100 0.32 -9.41 -3.99
CA GLU A 100 -0.62 -10.31 -3.31
C GLU A 100 -1.43 -9.57 -2.26
N LEU A 101 -0.79 -8.74 -1.42
CA LEU A 101 -1.48 -7.94 -0.42
C LEU A 101 -2.35 -6.82 -1.02
N GLU A 102 -1.88 -6.17 -2.09
CA GLU A 102 -2.60 -5.08 -2.74
C GLU A 102 -3.80 -5.55 -3.56
N SER A 103 -3.73 -6.77 -4.12
CA SER A 103 -4.83 -7.42 -4.84
C SER A 103 -5.88 -8.07 -3.92
N ILE A 104 -5.70 -8.06 -2.59
CA ILE A 104 -6.71 -8.59 -1.65
C ILE A 104 -8.02 -7.83 -1.82
N GLY A 105 -9.09 -8.58 -2.13
CA GLY A 105 -10.43 -8.02 -2.36
C GLY A 105 -10.66 -7.56 -3.80
N ILE A 106 -9.62 -7.47 -4.62
CA ILE A 106 -9.72 -7.33 -6.08
C ILE A 106 -9.74 -8.74 -6.67
N SER A 107 -10.85 -9.45 -6.45
CA SER A 107 -11.12 -10.66 -7.21
C SER A 107 -11.77 -10.24 -8.51
N ASP A 108 -11.02 -10.33 -9.62
CA ASP A 108 -11.68 -10.51 -10.90
C ASP A 108 -12.57 -11.75 -10.76
N GLN A 109 -13.87 -11.61 -11.09
CA GLN A 109 -14.66 -12.79 -11.44
C GLN A 109 -13.82 -13.55 -12.46
N PRO A 110 -13.53 -14.86 -12.27
CA PRO A 110 -12.70 -15.59 -13.22
C PRO A 110 -13.32 -15.39 -14.60
N SER A 111 -12.65 -14.59 -15.43
CA SER A 111 -13.11 -14.41 -16.79
C SER A 111 -12.96 -15.77 -17.43
N ASN A 112 -14.07 -16.36 -17.87
CA ASN A 112 -14.11 -17.70 -18.46
C ASN A 112 -13.22 -17.86 -19.72
N ASN A 113 -12.55 -16.79 -20.17
CA ASN A 113 -11.61 -16.76 -21.29
C ASN A 113 -10.15 -16.67 -20.83
N ILE A 114 -9.68 -17.70 -20.13
CA ILE A 114 -8.25 -17.91 -19.82
C ILE A 114 -7.40 -17.88 -21.10
N ALA A 115 -7.96 -18.33 -22.23
CA ALA A 115 -7.30 -18.30 -23.54
C ALA A 115 -6.97 -16.87 -24.03
N GLU A 116 -7.92 -15.93 -23.93
CA GLU A 116 -7.71 -14.53 -24.34
C GLU A 116 -6.71 -13.83 -23.42
N GLN A 117 -6.74 -14.10 -22.12
CA GLN A 117 -5.75 -13.56 -21.17
C GLN A 117 -4.33 -14.04 -21.48
N ASN A 118 -4.16 -15.33 -21.79
CA ASN A 118 -2.86 -15.89 -22.15
C ASN A 118 -2.33 -15.32 -23.47
N GLU A 119 -3.20 -15.08 -24.45
CA GLU A 119 -2.82 -14.45 -25.72
C GLU A 119 -2.36 -13.00 -25.51
N LEU A 120 -3.09 -12.22 -24.71
CA LEU A 120 -2.69 -10.85 -24.34
C LEU A 120 -1.36 -10.81 -23.56
N LEU A 121 -1.14 -11.73 -22.62
CA LEU A 121 0.12 -11.82 -21.88
C LEU A 121 1.29 -12.20 -22.80
N ASN A 122 1.08 -13.12 -23.73
CA ASN A 122 2.10 -13.50 -24.71
C ASN A 122 2.45 -12.34 -25.65
N GLU A 123 1.44 -11.62 -26.16
CA GLU A 123 1.64 -10.44 -26.98
C GLU A 123 2.35 -9.33 -26.20
N PHE A 124 1.92 -9.08 -24.96
CA PHE A 124 2.56 -8.12 -24.06
C PHE A 124 4.03 -8.45 -23.90
N ASN A 125 4.38 -9.66 -23.42
CA ASN A 125 5.77 -10.06 -23.20
C ASN A 125 6.64 -10.01 -24.46
N ARG A 126 6.06 -10.26 -25.65
CA ARG A 126 6.78 -10.16 -26.93
C ARG A 126 7.07 -8.70 -27.32
N THR A 127 6.20 -7.77 -26.93
CA THR A 127 6.14 -6.42 -27.48
C THR A 127 6.61 -5.36 -26.47
N ILE A 128 7.23 -5.74 -25.35
CA ILE A 128 7.91 -4.79 -24.42
C ILE A 128 9.40 -4.66 -24.75
N PRO A 129 9.82 -3.69 -25.59
CA PRO A 129 11.22 -3.40 -25.74
C PRO A 129 11.76 -2.69 -24.49
N LYS A 130 13.00 -3.01 -24.15
CA LYS A 130 13.78 -2.25 -23.17
C LYS A 130 14.61 -1.21 -23.92
N VAL A 131 14.16 0.04 -23.92
CA VAL A 131 14.82 1.16 -24.60
C VAL A 131 15.47 2.07 -23.54
N ASN A 132 16.77 2.34 -23.68
CA ASN A 132 17.53 3.21 -22.76
C ASN A 132 17.39 2.84 -21.27
N GLY A 133 17.30 1.54 -20.97
CA GLY A 133 17.15 1.04 -19.60
C GLY A 133 15.73 1.11 -19.03
N ARG A 134 14.75 1.61 -19.78
CA ARG A 134 13.34 1.65 -19.42
C ARG A 134 12.55 0.68 -20.30
N TYR A 135 11.47 0.12 -19.77
CA TYR A 135 10.53 -0.65 -20.57
C TYR A 135 9.56 0.32 -21.23
N GLU A 136 9.40 0.20 -22.54
CA GLU A 136 8.32 0.86 -23.28
C GLU A 136 7.21 -0.17 -23.47
N VAL A 137 6.00 0.17 -23.07
CA VAL A 137 4.83 -0.69 -23.16
C VAL A 137 3.74 0.03 -23.93
N ASP A 138 3.20 -0.63 -24.95
CA ASP A 138 1.97 -0.19 -25.58
C ASP A 138 0.79 -0.50 -24.65
N LEU A 139 -0.18 0.42 -24.61
CA LEU A 139 -1.41 0.21 -23.84
C LEU A 139 -2.22 -0.94 -24.48
N PRO A 140 -2.68 -1.94 -23.69
CA PRO A 140 -3.44 -3.06 -24.20
C PRO A 140 -4.85 -2.60 -24.58
N PHE A 141 -5.02 -2.13 -25.82
CA PHE A 141 -6.34 -1.84 -26.38
C PHE A 141 -7.00 -3.14 -26.84
N ARG A 142 -8.32 -3.26 -26.60
CA ARG A 142 -9.09 -4.39 -27.15
C ARG A 142 -9.16 -4.26 -28.67
N VAL A 143 -8.75 -5.31 -29.37
CA VAL A 143 -8.90 -5.40 -30.82
C VAL A 143 -10.40 -5.42 -31.15
N GLY A 144 -10.84 -4.54 -32.05
CA GLY A 144 -12.27 -4.40 -32.37
C GLY A 144 -13.07 -3.64 -31.31
N ALA A 145 -12.42 -2.88 -30.41
CA ALA A 145 -13.10 -1.84 -29.66
C ALA A 145 -13.78 -0.90 -30.68
N GLY A 146 -15.11 -0.97 -30.77
CA GLY A 146 -15.87 -0.07 -31.64
C GLY A 146 -15.62 1.39 -31.28
N GLU A 147 -16.12 2.31 -32.12
CA GLU A 147 -16.00 3.73 -31.83
C GLU A 147 -16.53 4.05 -30.43
N LEU A 148 -15.71 4.74 -29.64
CA LEU A 148 -16.12 5.23 -28.34
C LEU A 148 -17.34 6.14 -28.54
N LYS A 149 -18.41 5.89 -27.79
CA LYS A 149 -19.59 6.77 -27.81
C LYS A 149 -19.18 8.18 -27.40
N ASP A 150 -19.82 9.18 -28.01
CA ASP A 150 -19.61 10.58 -27.66
C ASP A 150 -19.81 10.80 -26.16
N ASN A 151 -18.75 11.24 -25.49
CA ASN A 151 -18.72 11.53 -24.07
C ASN A 151 -18.66 13.04 -23.77
N HIS A 152 -18.84 13.90 -24.77
CA HIS A 152 -18.72 15.36 -24.67
C HIS A 152 -19.53 15.94 -23.50
N THR A 153 -20.82 15.60 -23.42
CA THR A 153 -21.72 16.10 -22.37
C THR A 153 -21.26 15.67 -20.97
N LEU A 154 -20.74 14.46 -20.82
CA LEU A 154 -20.22 13.96 -19.55
C LEU A 154 -18.90 14.65 -19.17
N ALA A 155 -18.01 14.82 -20.14
CA ALA A 155 -16.74 15.53 -19.96
C ALA A 155 -16.98 16.99 -19.55
N LEU A 156 -17.94 17.67 -20.20
CA LEU A 156 -18.32 19.05 -19.88
C LEU A 156 -18.85 19.17 -18.44
N LYS A 157 -19.76 18.28 -18.02
CA LYS A 157 -20.27 18.26 -16.64
C LYS A 157 -19.16 18.06 -15.61
N ARG A 158 -18.20 17.16 -15.89
CA ARG A 158 -17.04 16.93 -15.01
C ARG A 158 -16.16 18.18 -14.91
N LEU A 159 -15.91 18.85 -16.05
CA LEU A 159 -15.15 20.10 -16.10
C LEU A 159 -15.82 21.21 -15.29
N GLU A 160 -17.13 21.38 -15.43
CA GLU A 160 -17.88 22.39 -14.67
C GLU A 160 -17.88 22.09 -13.16
N SER A 161 -18.00 20.82 -12.77
CA SER A 161 -17.90 20.41 -11.37
C SER A 161 -16.54 20.77 -10.77
N LEU A 162 -15.45 20.56 -11.51
CA LEU A 162 -14.10 20.94 -11.08
C LEU A 162 -13.94 22.44 -10.89
N LYS A 163 -14.59 23.28 -11.71
CA LYS A 163 -14.56 24.74 -11.56
C LYS A 163 -15.32 25.26 -10.34
N LYS A 164 -16.17 24.44 -9.72
CA LYS A 164 -16.95 24.79 -8.52
C LYS A 164 -16.23 24.43 -7.20
N ARG A 165 -15.05 23.81 -7.29
CA ARG A 165 -14.19 23.45 -6.15
C ARG A 165 -13.16 24.53 -5.89
#